data_AF-K9G774-F1
#
_entry.id   AF-K9G774-F1
#
_cell.length_a   1.000
_cell.length_b   1.000
_cell.length_c   1.000
_cell.angle_alpha   90.00
_cell.angle_beta   90.00
_cell.angle_gamma   90.00
#
_symmetry.space_group_name_H-M   'P 1'
#
loop_
_entity.id
_entity.type
_entity.pdbx_description
1 polymer ?
#
loop_
_entity_poly.entity_id
_entity_poly.type
_entity_poly.pdbx_seq_one_letter_code
_entity_poly.pdbx_strand_id
1 'polypeptide(L)'
;MFTTMAMIYKNEGGTRALYRGITPTVAGVAPYVGLNFMTYESVRKYLTPEGDKNPSSYRKLLAGAVSGAVAQTCTYPLSVLLFFELNAVKLTFVLSDVLRRRFQINTMSGMGYQYTSIWDAPKVKDQKPLALSIRVRQQAISREVDQYTAMGIDLDRHHVRSSHRKAPKSDNVYLKVLVKLYRFLARRTESNFNKAVLRRLFMSRINRPPVSLSRAVANISEAQKGKTVVVVGTVTDDNRLLTVPKLSIAALRFTATARARIEKAGGETLTLDQLALRAPTGANTLLLRGPKNAREAVKHFGFGPHTDKKPYVASKGRKFERARGRRRSKGFKV
;
A
#
# COMPACT_ATOMS: atom_id res chain seq x y z
N MET A 1 -11.28 7.03 16.08
CA MET A 1 -12.73 7.25 15.98
C MET A 1 -13.08 8.71 15.71
N PHE A 2 -12.61 9.68 16.51
CA PHE A 2 -12.91 11.10 16.26
C PHE A 2 -12.32 11.68 14.96
N THR A 3 -11.15 11.18 14.53
CA THR A 3 -10.49 11.61 13.29
C THR A 3 -11.20 11.14 12.02
N THR A 4 -11.83 9.96 12.06
CA THR A 4 -12.62 9.42 10.94
C THR A 4 -13.96 10.14 10.82
N MET A 5 -14.58 10.47 11.95
CA MET A 5 -15.80 11.29 12.01
C MET A 5 -15.60 12.66 11.36
N ALA A 6 -14.49 13.34 11.68
CA ALA A 6 -14.18 14.67 11.16
C ALA A 6 -13.87 14.68 9.65
N MET A 7 -13.33 13.58 9.10
CA MET A 7 -13.10 13.44 7.66
C MET A 7 -14.39 13.23 6.88
N ILE A 8 -15.31 12.40 7.39
CA ILE A 8 -16.61 12.13 6.75
C ILE A 8 -17.46 13.41 6.71
N TYR A 9 -17.48 14.16 7.82
CA TYR A 9 -18.22 15.43 7.90
C TYR A 9 -17.76 16.46 6.86
N LYS A 10 -16.45 16.58 6.63
CA LYS A 10 -15.87 17.58 5.71
C LYS A 10 -15.93 17.17 4.23
N ASN A 11 -15.90 15.88 3.91
CA ASN A 11 -15.72 15.41 2.53
C ASN A 11 -17.00 14.84 1.89
N GLU A 12 -17.97 14.35 2.68
CA GLU A 12 -19.08 13.51 2.15
C GLU A 12 -20.49 14.08 2.41
N GLY A 13 -20.61 15.28 3.00
CA GLY A 13 -21.89 16.03 3.07
C GLY A 13 -22.43 16.30 4.49
N GLY A 14 -21.58 16.57 5.47
CA GLY A 14 -21.99 17.05 6.79
C GLY A 14 -22.63 15.98 7.69
N THR A 15 -23.57 16.39 8.55
CA THR A 15 -24.24 15.50 9.53
C THR A 15 -25.09 14.41 8.87
N ARG A 16 -25.69 14.67 7.70
CA ARG A 16 -26.53 13.69 6.97
C ARG A 16 -25.76 12.48 6.47
N ALA A 17 -24.47 12.63 6.13
CA ALA A 17 -23.62 11.52 5.68
C ALA A 17 -23.43 10.47 6.79
N LEU A 18 -23.41 10.92 8.06
CA LEU A 18 -23.27 10.04 9.22
C LEU A 18 -24.51 9.15 9.45
N TYR A 19 -25.70 9.66 9.12
CA TYR A 19 -26.99 8.98 9.35
C TYR A 19 -27.52 8.20 8.14
N ARG A 20 -26.89 8.33 6.97
CA ARG A 20 -27.29 7.62 5.73
C ARG A 20 -27.24 6.08 5.87
N GLY A 21 -26.46 5.57 6.82
CA GLY A 21 -26.41 4.15 7.15
C GLY A 21 -27.61 3.63 7.95
N ILE A 22 -28.32 4.49 8.68
CA ILE A 22 -29.38 4.05 9.60
C ILE A 22 -30.66 3.65 8.84
N THR A 23 -31.05 4.41 7.81
CA THR A 23 -32.24 4.12 7.01
C THR A 23 -32.26 2.70 6.41
N PRO A 24 -31.20 2.20 5.76
CA PRO A 24 -31.20 0.82 5.25
C PRO A 24 -31.14 -0.23 6.36
N THR A 25 -30.54 0.08 7.52
CA THR A 25 -30.53 -0.85 8.67
C THR A 25 -31.92 -0.99 9.28
N VAL A 26 -32.64 0.12 9.47
CA VAL A 26 -34.00 0.12 10.00
C VAL A 26 -34.97 -0.55 9.01
N ALA A 27 -34.85 -0.29 7.70
CA ALA A 27 -35.67 -0.93 6.68
C ALA A 27 -35.51 -2.46 6.63
N GLY A 28 -34.30 -2.97 6.90
CA GLY A 28 -34.05 -4.42 6.96
C GLY A 28 -34.52 -5.07 8.27
N VAL A 29 -34.46 -4.35 9.40
CA VAL A 29 -34.80 -4.88 10.73
C VAL A 29 -36.31 -4.77 11.02
N ALA A 30 -36.99 -3.75 10.49
CA ALA A 30 -38.43 -3.52 10.69
C ALA A 30 -39.33 -4.73 10.43
N PRO A 31 -39.24 -5.46 9.30
CA PRO A 31 -40.12 -6.61 9.04
C PRO A 31 -39.85 -7.79 9.98
N TYR A 32 -38.59 -7.98 10.41
CA TYR A 32 -38.23 -9.01 11.37
C TYR A 32 -38.85 -8.74 12.74
N VAL A 33 -38.74 -7.50 13.23
CA VAL A 33 -39.31 -7.12 14.54
C VAL A 33 -40.84 -7.17 14.50
N GLY A 34 -41.46 -6.73 13.40
CA GLY A 34 -42.91 -6.79 13.20
C GLY A 34 -43.47 -8.22 13.22
N LEU A 35 -42.84 -9.14 12.48
CA LEU A 35 -43.26 -10.54 12.45
C LEU A 35 -43.07 -11.24 13.81
N ASN A 36 -41.97 -10.97 14.51
CA ASN A 36 -41.73 -11.51 15.85
C ASN A 36 -42.81 -11.06 16.85
N PHE A 37 -43.22 -9.79 16.82
CA PHE A 37 -44.29 -9.29 17.69
C PHE A 37 -45.65 -9.91 17.35
N MET A 38 -45.97 -10.03 16.06
CA MET A 38 -47.24 -10.61 15.60
C MET A 38 -47.38 -12.10 15.97
N THR A 39 -46.31 -12.88 15.77
CA THR A 39 -46.31 -14.30 16.14
C THR A 39 -46.28 -14.48 17.66
N TYR A 40 -45.58 -13.62 18.39
CA TYR A 40 -45.60 -13.62 19.86
C TYR A 40 -46.98 -13.35 20.44
N GLU A 41 -47.72 -12.34 19.94
CA GLU A 41 -49.08 -12.07 20.40
C GLU A 41 -50.06 -13.20 20.05
N SER A 42 -49.89 -13.82 18.88
CA SER A 42 -50.71 -14.96 18.45
C SER A 42 -50.49 -16.18 19.34
N VAL A 43 -49.22 -16.51 19.63
CA VAL A 43 -48.85 -17.63 20.52
C VAL A 43 -49.27 -17.33 21.96
N ARG A 44 -49.14 -16.08 22.43
CA ARG A 44 -49.55 -15.67 23.77
C ARG A 44 -51.05 -15.83 23.99
N LYS A 45 -51.90 -15.51 23.00
CA LYS A 45 -53.36 -15.71 23.05
C LYS A 45 -53.75 -17.19 23.13
N TYR A 46 -53.01 -18.07 22.44
CA TYR A 46 -53.24 -19.52 22.51
C TYR A 46 -52.75 -20.15 23.83
N LEU A 47 -51.68 -19.63 24.43
CA LEU A 47 -51.09 -20.19 25.66
C LEU A 47 -51.70 -19.66 26.97
N THR A 48 -52.52 -18.60 26.90
CA THR A 48 -53.14 -17.95 28.09
C THR A 48 -54.57 -17.49 27.77
N PRO A 49 -55.62 -18.25 28.10
CA PRO A 49 -57.00 -17.74 28.11
C PRO A 49 -57.17 -16.67 29.19
N GLU A 50 -58.08 -15.72 28.98
CA GLU A 50 -58.23 -14.54 29.83
C GLU A 50 -58.53 -14.89 31.29
N GLY A 51 -57.63 -14.53 32.21
CA GLY A 51 -57.86 -14.70 33.65
C GLY A 51 -56.65 -14.54 34.57
N ASP A 52 -55.43 -14.92 34.14
CA ASP A 52 -54.26 -14.92 35.03
C ASP A 52 -53.28 -13.77 34.75
N LYS A 53 -53.17 -12.85 35.71
CA LYS A 53 -52.29 -11.67 35.62
C LYS A 53 -50.79 -11.99 35.80
N ASN A 54 -50.41 -13.25 36.08
CA ASN A 54 -49.00 -13.66 36.25
C ASN A 54 -48.66 -15.02 35.59
N PRO A 55 -48.38 -15.09 34.28
CA PRO A 55 -47.93 -16.32 33.66
C PRO A 55 -46.46 -16.64 33.99
N SER A 56 -46.22 -17.85 34.53
CA SER A 56 -44.91 -18.43 34.89
C SER A 56 -43.84 -18.23 33.80
N SER A 57 -42.62 -17.87 34.21
CA SER A 57 -41.46 -17.52 33.36
C SER A 57 -41.19 -18.52 32.24
N TYR A 58 -41.49 -19.81 32.45
CA TYR A 58 -41.33 -20.86 31.45
C TYR A 58 -42.25 -20.71 30.23
N ARG A 59 -43.50 -20.26 30.43
CA ARG A 59 -44.47 -20.06 29.34
C ARG A 59 -44.12 -18.87 28.46
N LYS A 60 -43.57 -17.79 29.04
CA LYS A 60 -43.06 -16.64 28.28
C LYS A 60 -41.83 -17.01 27.46
N LEU A 61 -40.96 -17.84 28.03
CA LEU A 61 -39.76 -18.34 27.34
C LEU A 61 -40.14 -19.22 26.13
N LEU A 62 -41.09 -20.15 26.31
CA LEU A 62 -41.57 -20.99 25.21
C LEU A 62 -42.27 -20.17 24.12
N ALA A 63 -43.12 -19.21 24.49
CA ALA A 63 -43.77 -18.32 23.53
C ALA A 63 -42.75 -17.51 22.72
N GLY A 64 -41.69 -17.02 23.37
CA GLY A 64 -40.59 -16.30 22.70
C GLY A 64 -39.74 -17.19 21.79
N ALA A 65 -39.48 -18.44 22.19
CA ALA A 65 -38.73 -19.40 21.38
C ALA A 65 -39.51 -19.80 20.11
N VAL A 66 -40.82 -20.06 20.24
CA VAL A 66 -41.68 -20.41 19.12
C VAL A 66 -41.87 -19.21 18.18
N SER A 67 -42.11 -18.00 18.71
CA SER A 67 -42.24 -16.80 17.88
C SER A 67 -40.96 -16.49 17.10
N GLY A 68 -39.80 -16.66 17.74
CA GLY A 68 -38.49 -16.49 17.11
C GLY A 68 -38.24 -17.49 15.99
N ALA A 69 -38.52 -18.78 16.22
CA ALA A 69 -38.34 -19.82 15.21
C ALA A 69 -39.24 -19.59 13.97
N VAL A 70 -40.50 -19.24 14.18
CA VAL A 70 -41.48 -18.98 13.10
C VAL A 70 -41.16 -17.68 12.35
N ALA A 71 -40.78 -16.62 13.07
CA ALA A 71 -40.37 -15.37 12.43
C ALA A 71 -39.11 -15.60 11.58
N GLN A 72 -38.16 -16.40 12.06
CA GLN A 72 -36.94 -16.69 11.32
C GLN A 72 -37.23 -17.49 10.04
N THR A 73 -38.05 -18.56 10.10
CA THR A 73 -38.39 -19.39 8.93
C THR A 73 -39.21 -18.63 7.88
N CYS A 74 -40.17 -17.80 8.29
CA CYS A 74 -40.95 -16.99 7.35
C CYS A 74 -40.15 -15.80 6.77
N THR A 75 -39.22 -15.23 7.54
CA THR A 75 -38.49 -14.02 7.12
C THR A 75 -37.23 -14.34 6.31
N TYR A 76 -36.64 -15.53 6.44
CA TYR A 76 -35.44 -15.90 5.65
C TYR A 76 -35.61 -15.68 4.13
N PRO A 77 -36.67 -16.17 3.44
CA PRO A 77 -36.82 -15.94 2.01
C PRO A 77 -37.09 -14.45 1.67
N LEU A 78 -37.85 -13.74 2.51
CA LEU A 78 -38.18 -12.33 2.30
C LEU A 78 -36.98 -11.39 2.54
N SER A 79 -36.17 -11.69 3.55
CA SER A 79 -34.96 -10.95 3.90
C SER A 79 -33.89 -11.05 2.83
N VAL A 80 -33.79 -12.20 2.15
CA VAL A 80 -32.86 -12.40 1.05
C VAL A 80 -33.29 -11.59 -0.18
N LEU A 81 -34.59 -11.54 -0.48
CA LEU A 81 -35.15 -10.68 -1.54
C LEU A 81 -34.92 -9.19 -1.26
N LEU A 82 -35.26 -8.73 -0.07
CA LEU A 82 -35.13 -7.31 0.31
C LEU A 82 -33.66 -6.88 0.40
N PHE A 83 -32.76 -7.79 0.85
CA PHE A 83 -31.31 -7.57 0.82
C PHE A 83 -30.78 -7.53 -0.62
N PHE A 84 -31.30 -8.37 -1.52
CA PHE A 84 -30.92 -8.33 -2.94
C PHE A 84 -31.36 -7.03 -3.61
N GLU A 85 -32.56 -6.53 -3.28
CA GLU A 85 -33.13 -5.31 -3.83
C GLU A 85 -32.42 -4.04 -3.32
N LEU A 86 -32.14 -3.96 -2.01
CA LEU A 86 -31.34 -2.88 -1.41
C LEU A 86 -29.89 -2.88 -1.89
N ASN A 87 -29.30 -4.07 -2.11
CA ASN A 87 -27.98 -4.17 -2.70
C ASN A 87 -27.99 -3.84 -4.19
N ALA A 88 -29.02 -4.18 -4.97
CA ALA A 88 -29.13 -3.81 -6.37
C ALA A 88 -29.14 -2.28 -6.57
N VAL A 89 -29.82 -1.52 -5.69
CA VAL A 89 -29.82 -0.05 -5.72
C VAL A 89 -28.46 0.55 -5.31
N LYS A 90 -27.76 -0.05 -4.33
CA LYS A 90 -26.36 0.35 -4.00
C LYS A 90 -25.38 -0.01 -5.12
N LEU A 91 -25.56 -1.18 -5.73
CA LEU A 91 -24.69 -1.72 -6.76
C LEU A 91 -24.82 -0.91 -8.05
N THR A 92 -26.03 -0.50 -8.44
CA THR A 92 -26.25 0.40 -9.59
C THR A 92 -25.62 1.77 -9.37
N PHE A 93 -25.69 2.33 -8.15
CA PHE A 93 -25.07 3.61 -7.82
C PHE A 93 -23.53 3.53 -7.83
N VAL A 94 -22.95 2.46 -7.26
CA VAL A 94 -21.50 2.23 -7.22
C VAL A 94 -20.95 1.85 -8.60
N LEU A 95 -21.66 1.01 -9.37
CA LEU A 95 -21.26 0.70 -10.75
C LEU A 95 -21.31 1.94 -11.64
N SER A 96 -22.30 2.82 -11.50
CA SER A 96 -22.37 4.04 -12.30
C SER A 96 -21.17 4.95 -12.04
N ASP A 97 -20.71 5.06 -10.79
CA ASP A 97 -19.56 5.88 -10.40
C ASP A 97 -18.22 5.26 -10.84
N VAL A 98 -18.12 3.92 -10.80
CA VAL A 98 -16.94 3.18 -11.29
C VAL A 98 -16.87 3.16 -12.83
N LEU A 99 -18.00 3.01 -13.51
CA LEU A 99 -18.11 3.07 -14.97
C LEU A 99 -17.76 4.47 -15.46
N ARG A 100 -18.25 5.53 -14.81
CA ARG A 100 -17.92 6.93 -15.17
C ARG A 100 -16.41 7.23 -15.05
N ARG A 101 -15.72 6.64 -14.07
CA ARG A 101 -14.25 6.79 -13.88
C ARG A 101 -13.40 5.91 -14.79
N ARG A 102 -13.94 4.80 -15.31
CA ARG A 102 -13.24 3.91 -16.26
C ARG A 102 -13.45 4.31 -17.71
N PHE A 103 -14.61 4.87 -18.06
CA PHE A 103 -14.94 5.24 -19.44
C PHE A 103 -14.45 6.64 -19.88
N GLN A 104 -13.99 7.51 -18.98
CA GLN A 104 -13.27 8.72 -19.37
C GLN A 104 -11.82 8.49 -19.82
N ILE A 105 -11.25 7.29 -19.62
CA ILE A 105 -9.85 6.99 -19.97
C ILE A 105 -9.71 6.40 -21.38
N ASN A 106 -10.81 5.99 -22.04
CA ASN A 106 -10.77 5.50 -23.42
C ASN A 106 -11.82 6.21 -24.27
N THR A 107 -11.48 7.40 -24.78
CA THR A 107 -12.10 7.92 -26.00
C THR A 107 -11.61 7.07 -27.18
N MET A 108 -12.35 6.02 -27.54
CA MET A 108 -12.26 5.46 -28.88
C MET A 108 -13.37 6.07 -29.73
N SER A 109 -12.97 7.02 -30.57
CA SER A 109 -13.63 7.41 -31.80
C SER A 109 -13.88 6.18 -32.67
N GLY A 110 -15.14 5.87 -33.03
CA GLY A 110 -15.39 4.90 -34.09
C GLY A 110 -16.65 4.05 -34.05
N MET A 111 -17.67 4.32 -33.23
CA MET A 111 -19.02 3.78 -33.48
C MET A 111 -20.06 4.83 -33.11
N GLY A 112 -20.78 5.31 -34.12
CA GLY A 112 -21.80 6.34 -33.98
C GLY A 112 -23.04 5.79 -33.30
N TYR A 113 -23.07 5.79 -31.96
CA TYR A 113 -24.30 5.83 -31.18
C TYR A 113 -23.99 6.41 -29.80
N GLN A 114 -24.48 7.63 -29.54
CA GLN A 114 -24.37 8.29 -28.24
C GLN A 114 -25.51 7.83 -27.34
N TYR A 115 -25.19 7.12 -26.25
CA TYR A 115 -26.14 6.93 -25.15
C TYR A 115 -26.04 8.12 -24.21
N THR A 116 -27.11 8.91 -24.10
CA THR A 116 -27.14 10.10 -23.25
C THR A 116 -27.85 9.87 -21.91
N SER A 117 -28.60 8.78 -21.70
CA SER A 117 -29.18 8.46 -20.38
C SER A 117 -29.59 6.98 -20.15
N ILE A 118 -29.72 6.61 -18.87
CA ILE A 118 -30.09 5.26 -18.35
C ILE A 118 -31.52 4.84 -18.75
N TRP A 119 -32.37 5.79 -19.15
CA TRP A 119 -33.78 5.56 -19.44
C TRP A 119 -34.08 5.17 -20.89
N ASP A 120 -33.07 5.07 -21.76
CA ASP A 120 -33.26 4.58 -23.14
C ASP A 120 -33.10 3.05 -23.28
N ALA A 121 -32.64 2.37 -22.24
CA ALA A 121 -32.54 0.90 -22.21
C ALA A 121 -33.87 0.12 -22.25
N PRO A 122 -35.03 0.61 -21.73
CA PRO A 122 -36.27 -0.15 -21.75
C PRO A 122 -37.01 -0.11 -23.10
N LYS A 123 -36.67 0.81 -24.02
CA LYS A 123 -37.37 0.99 -25.30
C LYS A 123 -36.99 -0.02 -26.39
N VAL A 124 -36.01 -0.89 -26.15
CA VAL A 124 -35.58 -1.95 -27.10
C VAL A 124 -36.19 -3.30 -26.74
N LYS A 125 -37.47 -3.32 -26.35
CA LYS A 125 -38.17 -4.53 -25.92
C LYS A 125 -39.47 -4.82 -26.70
N ASP A 126 -39.48 -4.51 -28.00
CA ASP A 126 -40.55 -4.95 -28.92
C ASP A 126 -40.01 -5.81 -30.06
N GLN A 127 -39.34 -6.92 -29.71
CA GLN A 127 -39.25 -8.07 -30.60
C GLN A 127 -39.61 -9.34 -29.82
N LYS A 128 -40.83 -9.84 -30.07
CA LYS A 128 -41.30 -11.15 -29.61
C LYS A 128 -40.31 -12.23 -30.07
N PRO A 129 -39.74 -13.06 -29.17
CA PRO A 129 -38.96 -14.21 -29.61
C PRO A 129 -39.78 -15.50 -29.48
N LEU A 130 -39.88 -16.21 -30.60
CA LEU A 130 -40.35 -17.60 -30.70
C LEU A 130 -39.61 -18.47 -29.67
N ALA A 131 -40.36 -19.05 -28.73
CA ALA A 131 -39.88 -19.73 -27.52
C ALA A 131 -39.00 -20.98 -27.75
N LEU A 132 -38.85 -21.44 -29.00
CA LEU A 132 -38.04 -22.61 -29.37
C LEU A 132 -36.57 -22.28 -29.71
N SER A 133 -36.24 -21.03 -30.06
CA SER A 133 -34.85 -20.63 -30.37
C SER A 133 -34.06 -20.16 -29.15
N ILE A 134 -34.76 -19.72 -28.10
CA ILE A 134 -34.15 -19.22 -26.86
C ILE A 134 -33.50 -20.38 -26.11
N ARG A 135 -34.15 -21.55 -25.99
CA ARG A 135 -33.64 -22.69 -25.21
C ARG A 135 -32.38 -23.31 -25.84
N VAL A 136 -32.29 -23.36 -27.16
CA VAL A 136 -31.10 -23.81 -27.90
C VAL A 136 -29.96 -22.78 -27.79
N ARG A 137 -30.27 -21.48 -27.88
CA ARG A 137 -29.28 -20.42 -27.64
C ARG A 137 -28.81 -20.37 -26.20
N GLN A 138 -29.66 -20.63 -25.22
CA GLN A 138 -29.31 -20.62 -23.80
C GLN A 138 -28.44 -21.82 -23.43
N GLN A 139 -28.65 -22.98 -24.06
CA GLN A 139 -27.77 -24.15 -23.94
C GLN A 139 -26.43 -23.97 -24.68
N ALA A 140 -26.41 -23.27 -25.80
CA ALA A 140 -25.17 -22.92 -26.50
C ALA A 140 -24.34 -21.93 -25.67
N ILE A 141 -24.98 -20.87 -25.15
CA ILE A 141 -24.35 -19.87 -24.28
C ILE A 141 -23.86 -20.52 -22.97
N SER A 142 -24.63 -21.44 -22.36
CA SER A 142 -24.17 -22.12 -21.15
C SER A 142 -22.95 -23.01 -21.41
N ARG A 143 -22.90 -23.71 -22.55
CA ARG A 143 -21.73 -24.52 -22.95
C ARG A 143 -20.50 -23.67 -23.28
N GLU A 144 -20.69 -22.50 -23.87
CA GLU A 144 -19.63 -21.54 -24.18
C GLU A 144 -19.09 -20.92 -22.89
N VAL A 145 -19.98 -20.54 -21.96
CA VAL A 145 -19.61 -20.04 -20.62
C VAL A 145 -18.88 -21.11 -19.82
N ASP A 146 -19.32 -22.38 -19.88
CA ASP A 146 -18.63 -23.51 -19.24
C ASP A 146 -17.21 -23.69 -19.81
N GLN A 147 -17.02 -23.54 -21.13
CA GLN A 147 -15.69 -23.55 -21.77
C GLN A 147 -14.79 -22.41 -21.26
N TYR A 148 -15.31 -21.19 -21.12
CA TYR A 148 -14.53 -20.07 -20.59
C TYR A 148 -14.23 -20.20 -19.09
N THR A 149 -15.09 -20.85 -18.31
CA THR A 149 -14.82 -21.13 -16.88
C THR A 149 -13.89 -22.32 -16.65
N ALA A 150 -13.77 -23.25 -17.60
CA ALA A 150 -12.86 -24.39 -17.55
C ALA A 150 -11.44 -24.06 -18.03
N MET A 151 -11.23 -22.93 -18.70
CA MET A 151 -9.92 -22.49 -19.15
C MET A 151 -9.20 -21.70 -18.04
N GLY A 152 -8.27 -22.35 -17.35
CA GLY A 152 -7.30 -21.65 -16.51
C GLY A 152 -6.52 -20.64 -17.34
N ILE A 153 -6.44 -19.39 -16.87
CA ILE A 153 -5.58 -18.38 -17.49
C ILE A 153 -4.13 -18.82 -17.24
N ASP A 154 -3.43 -19.25 -18.29
CA ASP A 154 -2.01 -19.53 -18.22
C ASP A 154 -1.25 -18.20 -18.03
N LEU A 155 -0.67 -18.03 -16.85
CA LEU A 155 0.06 -16.82 -16.47
C LEU A 155 1.56 -17.10 -16.58
N ASP A 156 2.27 -16.40 -17.48
CA ASP A 156 3.74 -16.51 -17.65
C ASP A 156 4.54 -16.46 -16.34
N ARG A 157 4.01 -15.79 -15.31
CA ARG A 157 4.64 -15.65 -14.00
C ARG A 157 3.62 -15.75 -12.88
N HIS A 158 3.73 -16.83 -12.13
CA HIS A 158 3.03 -16.95 -10.85
C HIS A 158 3.80 -16.18 -9.76
N HIS A 159 3.07 -15.42 -8.93
CA HIS A 159 3.58 -14.72 -7.74
C HIS A 159 4.55 -13.55 -7.96
N VAL A 160 4.12 -12.52 -8.70
CA VAL A 160 4.88 -11.26 -8.82
C VAL A 160 4.93 -10.53 -7.47
N ARG A 161 6.07 -10.62 -6.77
CA ARG A 161 6.33 -9.88 -5.52
C ARG A 161 7.27 -8.71 -5.76
N SER A 162 6.93 -7.55 -5.19
CA SER A 162 7.84 -6.40 -5.20
C SER A 162 8.96 -6.59 -4.16
N SER A 163 10.21 -6.53 -4.62
CA SER A 163 11.41 -6.61 -3.75
C SER A 163 11.70 -5.31 -3.01
N HIS A 164 11.03 -4.21 -3.36
CA HIS A 164 11.31 -2.89 -2.84
C HIS A 164 10.67 -2.67 -1.46
N ARG A 165 11.45 -2.11 -0.54
CA ARG A 165 10.94 -1.71 0.78
C ARG A 165 9.99 -0.53 0.65
N LYS A 166 8.80 -0.65 1.25
CA LYS A 166 7.78 0.41 1.31
C LYS A 166 7.87 1.29 2.56
N ALA A 167 8.60 0.84 3.58
CA ALA A 167 8.77 1.52 4.86
C ALA A 167 10.17 1.22 5.45
N PRO A 168 10.70 2.10 6.33
CA PRO A 168 11.93 1.80 7.05
C PRO A 168 11.66 0.72 8.11
N LYS A 169 12.62 -0.19 8.32
CA LYS A 169 12.58 -1.19 9.42
C LYS A 169 12.92 -0.58 10.79
N SER A 170 13.49 0.62 10.83
CA SER A 170 14.01 1.25 12.05
C SER A 170 12.90 1.88 12.90
N ASP A 171 13.05 1.82 14.23
CA ASP A 171 12.12 2.43 15.18
C ASP A 171 12.39 3.89 15.52
N ASN A 172 13.48 4.47 15.01
CA ASN A 172 13.80 5.87 15.21
C ASN A 172 12.66 6.79 14.73
N VAL A 173 12.07 7.53 15.67
CA VAL A 173 10.93 8.44 15.44
C VAL A 173 11.28 9.54 14.44
N TYR A 174 12.46 10.18 14.57
CA TYR A 174 12.91 11.22 13.65
C TYR A 174 13.00 10.72 12.21
N LEU A 175 13.51 9.49 12.02
CA LEU A 175 13.55 8.89 10.68
C LEU A 175 12.15 8.59 10.14
N LYS A 176 11.20 8.17 10.99
CA LYS A 176 9.79 7.96 10.61
C LYS A 176 9.11 9.28 10.21
N VAL A 177 9.38 10.38 10.92
CA VAL A 177 8.86 11.72 10.60
C VAL A 177 9.42 12.22 9.27
N LEU A 178 10.74 12.08 9.08
CA LEU A 178 11.41 12.49 7.84
C LEU A 178 10.91 11.70 6.62
N VAL A 179 10.64 10.40 6.81
CA VAL A 179 9.98 9.58 5.79
C VAL A 179 8.57 10.07 5.46
N LYS A 180 7.77 10.48 6.45
CA LYS A 180 6.43 11.04 6.20
C LYS A 180 6.53 12.32 5.36
N LEU A 181 7.47 13.20 5.68
CA LEU A 181 7.74 14.43 4.93
C LEU A 181 8.14 14.13 3.49
N TYR A 182 9.15 13.28 3.25
CA TYR A 182 9.58 12.97 1.88
C TYR A 182 8.56 12.12 1.10
N ARG A 183 7.69 11.37 1.79
CA ARG A 183 6.55 10.69 1.16
C ARG A 183 5.51 11.69 0.68
N PHE A 184 5.25 12.74 1.46
CA PHE A 184 4.38 13.84 1.05
C PHE A 184 4.98 14.57 -0.15
N LEU A 185 6.25 14.97 -0.07
CA LEU A 185 6.95 15.66 -1.15
C LEU A 185 7.01 14.81 -2.42
N ALA A 186 7.40 13.53 -2.35
CA ALA A 186 7.50 12.68 -3.53
C ALA A 186 6.17 12.40 -4.24
N ARG A 187 5.03 12.59 -3.54
CA ARG A 187 3.69 12.47 -4.12
C ARG A 187 3.17 13.78 -4.68
N ARG A 188 3.50 14.91 -4.04
CA ARG A 188 3.01 16.25 -4.42
C ARG A 188 3.93 16.97 -5.40
N THR A 189 5.20 16.61 -5.41
CA THR A 189 6.20 17.10 -6.36
C THR A 189 6.54 15.97 -7.32
N GLU A 190 6.62 16.28 -8.61
CA GLU A 190 6.99 15.29 -9.64
C GLU A 190 8.49 15.00 -9.67
N SER A 191 9.26 15.59 -8.74
CA SER A 191 10.72 15.48 -8.68
C SER A 191 11.22 14.07 -8.41
N ASN A 192 12.09 13.59 -9.31
CA ASN A 192 12.79 12.31 -9.17
C ASN A 192 13.77 12.29 -7.97
N PHE A 193 14.27 13.47 -7.56
CA PHE A 193 15.14 13.60 -6.39
C PHE A 193 14.42 13.15 -5.11
N ASN A 194 13.19 13.61 -4.89
CA ASN A 194 12.41 13.24 -3.70
C ASN A 194 12.10 11.74 -3.66
N LYS A 195 11.76 11.15 -4.81
CA LYS A 195 11.58 9.70 -4.96
C LYS A 195 12.87 8.94 -4.64
N ALA A 196 14.04 9.47 -5.01
CA ALA A 196 15.34 8.87 -4.71
C ALA A 196 15.70 8.97 -3.22
N VAL A 197 15.51 10.14 -2.59
CA VAL A 197 15.74 10.35 -1.15
C VAL A 197 14.84 9.44 -0.33
N LEU A 198 13.53 9.38 -0.65
CA LEU A 198 12.57 8.50 0.03
C LEU A 198 13.00 7.03 -0.04
N ARG A 199 13.38 6.54 -1.23
CA ARG A 199 13.89 5.16 -1.40
C ARG A 199 15.14 4.91 -0.56
N ARG A 200 16.05 5.89 -0.46
CA ARG A 200 17.27 5.78 0.35
C ARG A 200 16.98 5.78 1.85
N LEU A 201 15.97 6.51 2.32
CA LEU A 201 15.56 6.50 3.74
C LEU A 201 15.05 5.11 4.19
N PHE A 202 14.44 4.34 3.30
CA PHE A 202 14.00 2.96 3.58
C PHE A 202 15.15 1.93 3.66
N MET A 203 16.33 2.28 3.14
CA MET A 203 17.46 1.36 3.07
C MET A 203 18.00 1.01 4.46
N SER A 204 18.50 -0.21 4.62
CA SER A 204 19.28 -0.62 5.79
C SER A 204 20.59 0.17 5.90
N ARG A 205 21.19 0.18 7.08
CA ARG A 205 22.48 0.85 7.34
C ARG A 205 23.60 0.38 6.39
N ILE A 206 23.64 -0.91 6.07
CA ILE A 206 24.59 -1.50 5.10
C ILE A 206 24.46 -0.83 3.71
N ASN A 207 23.24 -0.51 3.30
CA ASN A 207 22.96 0.10 1.99
C ASN A 207 23.05 1.64 2.01
N ARG A 208 23.27 2.24 3.19
CA ARG A 208 23.59 3.65 3.44
C ARG A 208 25.00 3.80 4.05
N PRO A 209 26.05 3.45 3.29
CA PRO A 209 27.42 3.60 3.75
C PRO A 209 27.76 5.06 4.05
N PRO A 210 28.70 5.33 4.99
CA PRO A 210 29.16 6.67 5.28
C PRO A 210 29.86 7.29 4.05
N VAL A 211 29.88 8.62 4.01
CA VAL A 211 30.57 9.41 2.98
C VAL A 211 31.63 10.26 3.67
N SER A 212 32.89 10.18 3.21
CA SER A 212 33.97 11.03 3.70
C SER A 212 33.92 12.43 3.10
N LEU A 213 34.46 13.43 3.81
CA LEU A 213 34.61 14.80 3.26
C LEU A 213 35.44 14.82 1.97
N SER A 214 36.53 14.05 1.91
CA SER A 214 37.35 13.88 0.70
C SER A 214 36.52 13.42 -0.50
N ARG A 215 35.60 12.48 -0.30
CA ARG A 215 34.71 11.98 -1.35
C ARG A 215 33.67 13.02 -1.74
N ALA A 216 33.15 13.79 -0.78
CA ALA A 216 32.22 14.88 -1.09
C ALA A 216 32.90 15.93 -1.98
N VAL A 217 34.13 16.35 -1.63
CA VAL A 217 34.93 17.29 -2.42
C VAL A 217 35.27 16.75 -3.80
N ALA A 218 35.76 15.50 -3.88
CA ALA A 218 36.21 14.91 -5.14
C ALA A 218 35.10 14.74 -6.19
N ASN A 219 33.82 14.69 -5.79
CA ASN A 219 32.69 14.57 -6.73
C ASN A 219 32.09 15.92 -7.14
N ILE A 220 32.60 17.04 -6.63
CA ILE A 220 32.16 18.37 -7.04
C ILE A 220 33.00 18.75 -8.26
N SER A 221 32.36 18.73 -9.43
CA SER A 221 32.95 19.31 -10.64
C SER A 221 32.77 20.82 -10.68
N GLU A 222 33.50 21.49 -11.56
CA GLU A 222 33.40 22.95 -11.80
C GLU A 222 31.96 23.40 -12.06
N ALA A 223 31.19 22.65 -12.87
CA ALA A 223 29.79 22.90 -13.17
C ALA A 223 28.81 22.65 -11.99
N GLN A 224 29.32 22.14 -10.86
CA GLN A 224 28.53 21.82 -9.66
C GLN A 224 28.96 22.64 -8.45
N LYS A 225 29.84 23.62 -8.62
CA LYS A 225 30.17 24.60 -7.59
C LYS A 225 28.91 25.35 -7.15
N GLY A 226 28.72 25.47 -5.84
CA GLY A 226 27.54 26.09 -5.23
C GLY A 226 26.32 25.17 -5.05
N LYS A 227 26.33 23.94 -5.58
CA LYS A 227 25.24 22.98 -5.32
C LYS A 227 25.33 22.43 -3.89
N THR A 228 24.17 22.23 -3.28
CA THR A 228 24.10 21.61 -1.95
C THR A 228 24.30 20.10 -2.07
N VAL A 229 25.31 19.55 -1.40
CA VAL A 229 25.61 18.13 -1.43
C VAL A 229 24.67 17.39 -0.47
N VAL A 230 23.95 16.38 -0.96
CA VAL A 230 22.96 15.65 -0.19
C VAL A 230 23.41 14.21 0.04
N VAL A 231 23.50 13.81 1.30
CA VAL A 231 23.93 12.47 1.72
C VAL A 231 22.88 11.85 2.63
N VAL A 232 22.17 10.83 2.13
CA VAL A 232 21.26 10.01 2.95
C VAL A 232 22.06 8.95 3.73
N GLY A 233 22.82 9.41 4.71
CA GLY A 233 23.75 8.61 5.51
C GLY A 233 24.53 9.47 6.50
N THR A 234 25.63 8.93 7.00
CA THR A 234 26.55 9.66 7.89
C THR A 234 27.67 10.29 7.07
N VAL A 235 27.98 11.55 7.33
CA VAL A 235 29.17 12.22 6.82
C VAL A 235 30.29 12.10 7.86
N THR A 236 31.45 11.63 7.42
CA THR A 236 32.63 11.39 8.27
C THR A 236 33.81 12.26 7.83
N ASP A 237 34.65 12.60 8.78
CA ASP A 237 35.88 13.35 8.52
C ASP A 237 36.93 12.46 7.81
N ASP A 238 37.85 13.11 7.11
CA ASP A 238 39.02 12.50 6.50
C ASP A 238 40.23 13.44 6.69
N ASN A 239 41.13 13.04 7.59
CA ASN A 239 42.31 13.83 7.95
C ASN A 239 43.30 14.01 6.79
N ARG A 240 43.20 13.18 5.73
CA ARG A 240 44.10 13.28 4.57
C ARG A 240 43.78 14.48 3.68
N LEU A 241 42.53 14.96 3.73
CA LEU A 241 42.15 16.21 3.11
C LEU A 241 42.65 17.32 4.03
N LEU A 242 43.58 18.16 3.58
CA LEU A 242 44.16 19.22 4.44
C LEU A 242 43.22 20.42 4.55
N THR A 243 42.78 20.94 3.41
CA THR A 243 41.89 22.10 3.30
C THR A 243 40.51 21.66 2.83
N VAL A 244 39.48 22.09 3.54
CA VAL A 244 38.08 21.83 3.16
C VAL A 244 37.57 23.09 2.46
N PRO A 245 37.06 23.00 1.21
CA PRO A 245 36.46 24.16 0.56
C PRO A 245 35.13 24.53 1.23
N LYS A 246 34.63 25.73 0.97
CA LYS A 246 33.30 26.15 1.44
C LYS A 246 32.22 25.28 0.77
N LEU A 247 31.48 24.52 1.57
CA LEU A 247 30.48 23.55 1.11
C LEU A 247 29.20 23.64 1.92
N SER A 248 28.06 23.49 1.26
CA SER A 248 26.78 23.24 1.93
C SER A 248 26.44 21.76 1.82
N ILE A 249 26.35 21.05 2.95
CA ILE A 249 26.10 19.61 2.98
C ILE A 249 24.85 19.32 3.81
N ALA A 250 23.89 18.60 3.24
CA ALA A 250 22.72 18.09 3.94
C ALA A 250 22.85 16.58 4.19
N ALA A 251 22.73 16.14 5.44
CA ALA A 251 22.86 14.72 5.78
C ALA A 251 21.94 14.27 6.92
N LEU A 252 21.87 12.94 7.13
CA LEU A 252 21.18 12.38 8.30
C LEU A 252 21.98 12.57 9.59
N ARG A 253 23.32 12.52 9.49
CA ARG A 253 24.22 12.66 10.63
C ARG A 253 25.58 13.16 10.17
N PHE A 254 26.19 14.02 10.98
CA PHE A 254 27.59 14.41 10.87
C PHE A 254 28.39 13.85 12.05
N THR A 255 29.64 13.47 11.85
CA THR A 255 30.58 13.33 12.98
C THR A 255 30.95 14.71 13.50
N ALA A 256 31.24 14.84 14.80
CA ALA A 256 31.58 16.12 15.42
C ALA A 256 32.78 16.78 14.73
N THR A 257 33.80 15.98 14.41
CA THR A 257 34.99 16.43 13.67
C THR A 257 34.67 16.94 12.27
N ALA A 258 33.80 16.23 11.52
CA ALA A 258 33.42 16.64 10.18
C ALA A 258 32.63 17.96 10.21
N ARG A 259 31.70 18.10 11.17
CA ARG A 259 30.92 19.32 11.36
C ARG A 259 31.83 20.52 11.64
N ALA A 260 32.72 20.39 12.62
CA ALA A 260 33.65 21.46 13.00
C ALA A 260 34.53 21.92 11.82
N ARG A 261 35.00 20.98 10.99
CA ARG A 261 35.81 21.32 9.81
C ARG A 261 35.03 22.02 8.70
N ILE A 262 33.78 21.61 8.45
CA ILE A 262 32.91 22.27 7.46
C ILE A 262 32.61 23.70 7.92
N GLU A 263 32.24 23.88 9.19
CA GLU A 263 31.91 25.19 9.76
C GLU A 263 33.15 26.11 9.80
N LYS A 264 34.32 25.57 10.16
CA LYS A 264 35.60 26.31 10.12
C LYS A 264 35.95 26.79 8.71
N ALA A 265 35.59 26.03 7.68
CA ALA A 265 35.75 26.42 6.27
C ALA A 265 34.70 27.45 5.80
N GLY A 266 33.80 27.90 6.68
CA GLY A 266 32.68 28.78 6.35
C GLY A 266 31.57 28.08 5.55
N GLY A 267 31.55 26.75 5.57
CA GLY A 267 30.49 25.93 4.99
C GLY A 267 29.30 25.76 5.94
N GLU A 268 28.25 25.13 5.44
CA GLU A 268 27.00 24.95 6.17
C GLU A 268 26.64 23.46 6.30
N THR A 269 26.26 23.03 7.51
CA THR A 269 25.74 21.68 7.75
C THR A 269 24.22 21.72 7.94
N LEU A 270 23.49 21.06 7.04
CA LEU A 270 22.04 21.06 6.97
C LEU A 270 21.47 19.69 7.37
N THR A 271 20.28 19.72 7.97
CA THR A 271 19.44 18.53 8.09
C THR A 271 18.58 18.35 6.83
N LEU A 272 18.06 17.13 6.59
CA LEU A 272 17.25 16.88 5.39
C LEU A 272 15.88 17.59 5.44
N ASP A 273 15.35 17.89 6.62
CA ASP A 273 14.16 18.71 6.82
C ASP A 273 14.41 20.18 6.48
N GLN A 274 15.55 20.75 6.91
CA GLN A 274 15.96 22.11 6.50
C GLN A 274 16.18 22.19 4.98
N LEU A 275 16.79 21.17 4.39
CA LEU A 275 16.94 21.08 2.93
C LEU A 275 15.58 21.07 2.23
N ALA A 276 14.60 20.31 2.76
CA ALA A 276 13.28 20.22 2.18
C ALA A 276 12.52 21.55 2.22
N LEU A 277 12.76 22.39 3.23
CA LEU A 277 12.22 23.75 3.29
C LEU A 277 12.85 24.68 2.24
N ARG A 278 14.17 24.60 2.05
CA ARG A 278 14.90 25.45 1.09
C ARG A 278 14.68 25.05 -0.37
N ALA A 279 14.72 23.76 -0.64
CA ALA A 279 14.67 23.19 -1.98
C ALA A 279 13.67 22.02 -2.03
N PRO A 280 12.35 22.29 -1.97
CA PRO A 280 11.32 21.24 -1.95
C PRO A 280 11.30 20.38 -3.22
N THR A 281 11.78 20.91 -4.35
CA THR A 281 11.94 20.18 -5.62
C THR A 281 13.30 19.50 -5.77
N GLY A 282 14.26 19.78 -4.88
CA GLY A 282 15.65 19.32 -5.00
C GLY A 282 16.49 20.06 -6.03
N ALA A 283 16.07 21.26 -6.47
CA ALA A 283 16.86 22.10 -7.36
C ALA A 283 18.24 22.43 -6.74
N ASN A 284 19.28 22.52 -7.59
CA ASN A 284 20.66 22.82 -7.17
C ASN A 284 21.22 21.87 -6.09
N THR A 285 20.80 20.60 -6.11
CA THR A 285 21.34 19.57 -5.20
C THR A 285 22.19 18.54 -5.94
N LEU A 286 23.21 18.01 -5.24
CA LEU A 286 24.02 16.89 -5.69
C LEU A 286 23.83 15.70 -4.76
N LEU A 287 23.09 14.69 -5.21
CA LEU A 287 22.77 13.52 -4.39
C LEU A 287 23.91 12.48 -4.41
N LEU A 288 24.75 12.47 -3.39
CA LEU A 288 25.89 11.56 -3.27
C LEU A 288 25.55 10.26 -2.53
N ARG A 289 26.28 9.20 -2.86
CA ARG A 289 26.22 7.90 -2.17
C ARG A 289 27.62 7.42 -1.81
N GLY A 290 27.78 6.89 -0.61
CA GLY A 290 29.04 6.27 -0.21
C GLY A 290 29.31 4.94 -0.92
N PRO A 291 30.55 4.44 -0.85
CA PRO A 291 30.95 3.17 -1.45
C PRO A 291 30.32 1.99 -0.70
N LYS A 292 29.41 1.24 -1.37
CA LYS A 292 28.73 0.08 -0.77
C LYS A 292 29.65 -1.15 -0.65
N ASN A 293 30.60 -1.29 -1.58
CA ASN A 293 31.42 -2.49 -1.74
C ASN A 293 32.74 -2.45 -0.97
N ALA A 294 33.03 -1.37 -0.24
CA ALA A 294 34.27 -1.22 0.54
C ALA A 294 34.31 -2.07 1.82
N ARG A 295 33.25 -2.81 2.13
CA ARG A 295 33.14 -3.61 3.36
C ARG A 295 33.96 -4.89 3.26
N GLU A 296 34.49 -5.33 4.40
CA GLU A 296 35.26 -6.58 4.48
C GLU A 296 34.48 -7.80 4.00
N ALA A 297 33.20 -7.91 4.36
CA ALA A 297 32.33 -8.99 3.91
C ALA A 297 32.30 -9.14 2.38
N VAL A 298 32.36 -8.03 1.63
CA VAL A 298 32.31 -8.05 0.16
C VAL A 298 33.58 -8.66 -0.45
N LYS A 299 34.72 -8.60 0.25
CA LYS A 299 35.98 -9.24 -0.18
C LYS A 299 35.91 -10.77 -0.14
N HIS A 300 35.00 -11.31 0.66
CA HIS A 300 34.76 -12.74 0.78
C HIS A 300 33.64 -13.25 -0.14
N PHE A 301 32.85 -12.35 -0.74
CA PHE A 301 31.75 -12.76 -1.62
C PHE A 301 32.27 -13.28 -2.97
N GLY A 302 31.67 -14.38 -3.41
CA GLY A 302 32.08 -15.16 -4.58
C GLY A 302 32.03 -16.65 -4.23
N PHE A 303 31.89 -17.50 -5.24
CA PHE A 303 31.94 -18.95 -5.05
C PHE A 303 33.38 -19.45 -5.18
N GLY A 304 33.79 -20.47 -4.42
CA GLY A 304 35.06 -21.16 -4.63
C GLY A 304 36.36 -20.39 -4.29
N PRO A 305 37.52 -21.07 -4.39
CA PRO A 305 38.81 -20.44 -4.30
C PRO A 305 39.04 -19.71 -5.63
N HIS A 306 38.62 -18.46 -5.74
CA HIS A 306 38.94 -17.64 -6.91
C HIS A 306 40.15 -16.74 -6.64
N THR A 307 40.77 -16.30 -7.73
CA THR A 307 41.79 -15.27 -7.78
C THR A 307 41.26 -14.01 -7.08
N ASP A 308 42.09 -13.43 -6.21
CA ASP A 308 41.83 -12.16 -5.50
C ASP A 308 40.71 -12.13 -4.43
N LYS A 309 40.15 -13.28 -4.06
CA LYS A 309 39.20 -13.37 -2.93
C LYS A 309 39.90 -13.59 -1.60
N LYS A 310 39.42 -12.89 -0.57
CA LYS A 310 39.96 -13.04 0.78
C LYS A 310 39.41 -14.35 1.40
N PRO A 311 40.26 -15.28 1.87
CA PRO A 311 39.78 -16.46 2.58
C PRO A 311 39.28 -16.12 3.99
N TYR A 312 38.38 -16.96 4.52
CA TYR A 312 37.94 -16.90 5.91
C TYR A 312 38.95 -17.60 6.80
N VAL A 313 39.89 -16.84 7.37
CA VAL A 313 40.94 -17.37 8.25
C VAL A 313 40.92 -16.62 9.57
N ALA A 314 40.99 -17.35 10.68
CA ALA A 314 41.05 -16.77 12.02
C ALA A 314 42.34 -15.95 12.24
N SER A 315 43.48 -16.47 11.76
CA SER A 315 44.80 -15.86 11.94
C SER A 315 45.52 -15.68 10.60
N LYS A 316 46.23 -14.57 10.43
CA LYS A 316 47.05 -14.31 9.23
C LYS A 316 48.51 -14.65 9.53
N GLY A 317 49.13 -15.48 8.69
CA GLY A 317 50.54 -15.84 8.88
C GLY A 317 51.09 -16.76 7.80
N ARG A 318 52.38 -17.10 7.89
CA ARG A 318 53.04 -18.03 6.95
C ARG A 318 52.41 -19.43 6.97
N LYS A 319 51.99 -19.89 8.14
CA LYS A 319 51.44 -21.23 8.38
C LYS A 319 49.95 -21.38 8.00
N PHE A 320 49.23 -20.28 7.77
CA PHE A 320 47.77 -20.31 7.55
C PHE A 320 47.41 -20.07 6.08
N GLU A 321 46.89 -21.09 5.39
CA GLU A 321 46.37 -21.03 4.02
C GLU A 321 47.30 -20.42 2.94
N ARG A 322 48.62 -20.65 3.04
CA ARG A 322 49.62 -20.18 2.06
C ARG A 322 50.41 -21.30 1.36
N ALA A 323 50.06 -22.56 1.58
CA ALA A 323 50.77 -23.73 1.08
C ALA A 323 50.20 -24.25 -0.25
N ARG A 324 49.58 -25.43 -0.25
CA ARG A 324 48.97 -26.05 -1.45
C ARG A 324 47.84 -25.17 -2.00
N GLY A 325 47.72 -25.05 -3.33
CA GLY A 325 46.68 -24.27 -3.99
C GLY A 325 46.96 -22.77 -4.10
N ARG A 326 47.98 -22.22 -3.40
CA ARG A 326 48.37 -20.80 -3.50
C ARG A 326 49.73 -20.57 -4.14
N ARG A 327 50.54 -21.64 -4.28
CA ARG A 327 51.91 -21.59 -4.83
C ARG A 327 52.11 -22.73 -5.82
N ARG A 328 52.72 -22.44 -6.98
CA ARG A 328 53.03 -23.44 -8.01
C ARG A 328 53.92 -24.58 -7.47
N SER A 329 54.82 -24.27 -6.53
CA SER A 329 55.72 -25.26 -5.91
C SER A 329 55.04 -26.27 -4.97
N LYS A 330 53.75 -26.14 -4.68
CA LYS A 330 52.99 -27.04 -3.81
C LYS A 330 51.76 -27.57 -4.53
N GLY A 331 51.99 -28.40 -5.55
CA GLY A 331 50.95 -29.12 -6.30
C GLY A 331 50.32 -28.30 -7.42
N PHE A 332 49.58 -27.24 -7.08
CA PHE A 332 48.93 -26.37 -8.06
C PHE A 332 48.70 -24.96 -7.49
N LYS A 333 48.43 -23.98 -8.36
CA LYS A 333 48.12 -22.60 -8.00
C LYS A 333 46.78 -22.20 -8.61
N VAL A 334 45.87 -21.79 -7.73
CA VAL A 334 44.56 -21.22 -8.07
C VAL A 334 44.67 -19.75 -8.44
#